data_AF-A0A962VK96-F1
#
_entry.id   AF-A0A962VK96-F1
#
_cell.length_a   1.000
_cell.length_b   1.000
_cell.length_c   1.000
_cell.angle_alpha   90.00
_cell.angle_beta   90.00
_cell.angle_gamma   90.00
#
_symmetry.space_group_name_H-M   'P 1'
#
loop_
_entity.id
_entity.type
_entity.pdbx_description
1 polymer ?
#
loop_
_entity_poly.entity_id
_entity_poly.type
_entity_poly.pdbx_seq_one_letter_code
_entity_poly.pdbx_strand_id
1 'polypeptide(L)'
;GKRADVIMKSGALVSDEIILDMIRSRLSKDDVNQGFMLDGFPRTLPQAEGLDKLLVGMDQPLDIVLFLDVDYGEIMQRLLARKRADDNEDTIRKRLQVYEAETAPLIDYYKAKGNLRSVQGTGTVDEITARIFKVLGGTS
;
A
#
# COMPACT_ATOMS: atom_id res chain seq x y z
N GLY A 1 -17.13 4.45 1.07
CA GLY A 1 -18.30 3.87 1.78
C GLY A 1 -18.84 4.92 2.72
N LYS A 2 -20.16 5.13 2.75
CA LYS A 2 -20.82 6.34 3.33
C LYS A 2 -20.34 6.76 4.73
N ARG A 3 -19.78 5.86 5.54
CA ARG A 3 -19.19 6.17 6.85
C ARG A 3 -17.87 6.96 6.79
N ALA A 4 -16.93 6.60 5.91
CA ALA A 4 -15.69 7.37 5.74
C ALA A 4 -15.97 8.76 5.17
N ASP A 5 -16.87 8.87 4.20
CA ASP A 5 -17.21 10.16 3.58
C ASP A 5 -17.78 11.16 4.60
N VAL A 6 -18.51 10.68 5.61
CA VAL A 6 -19.07 11.51 6.69
C VAL A 6 -17.99 11.93 7.68
N ILE A 7 -17.07 11.03 8.03
CA ILE A 7 -15.99 11.29 9.00
C ILE A 7 -14.93 12.23 8.40
N MET A 8 -14.54 12.00 7.15
CA MET A 8 -13.63 12.89 6.40
C MET A 8 -14.22 14.30 6.26
N LYS A 9 -15.54 14.44 6.05
CA LYS A 9 -16.23 15.74 6.01
C LYS A 9 -16.28 16.44 7.37
N SER A 10 -16.20 15.69 8.46
CA SER A 10 -16.20 16.25 9.83
C SER A 10 -14.82 16.69 10.33
N GLY A 11 -13.75 16.44 9.55
CA GLY A 11 -12.38 16.73 9.96
C GLY A 11 -11.80 15.76 11.00
N ALA A 12 -12.56 14.73 11.40
CA ALA A 12 -12.10 13.68 12.28
C ALA A 12 -11.18 12.70 11.52
N LEU A 13 -10.11 12.26 12.19
CA LEU A 13 -9.23 11.21 11.67
C LEU A 13 -10.01 9.89 11.59
N VAL A 14 -9.93 9.22 10.44
CA VAL A 14 -10.52 7.89 10.27
C VAL A 14 -9.66 6.90 11.07
N SER A 15 -10.25 6.24 12.06
CA SER A 15 -9.54 5.26 12.87
C SER A 15 -9.21 4.00 12.05
N ASP A 16 -8.18 3.26 12.45
CA ASP A 16 -7.78 2.00 11.81
C ASP A 16 -8.95 1.00 11.75
N GLU A 17 -9.78 0.95 12.79
CA GLU A 17 -10.98 0.10 12.85
C GLU A 17 -11.95 0.41 11.71
N ILE A 18 -12.18 1.70 11.42
CA ILE A 18 -13.10 2.12 10.36
C ILE A 18 -12.52 1.76 8.98
N ILE A 19 -11.20 1.90 8.80
CA ILE A 19 -10.54 1.50 7.55
C ILE A 19 -10.65 -0.02 7.35
N LEU A 20 -10.39 -0.81 8.40
CA LEU A 20 -10.54 -2.27 8.35
C LEU A 20 -11.98 -2.69 8.04
N ASP A 21 -12.98 -2.04 8.63
CA ASP A 21 -14.39 -2.27 8.32
C ASP A 21 -14.73 -1.95 6.85
N MET A 22 -14.14 -0.89 6.30
CA MET A 22 -14.31 -0.54 4.89
C MET A 22 -13.68 -1.58 3.97
N ILE A 23 -12.48 -2.05 4.30
CA ILE A 23 -11.81 -3.12 3.56
C ILE A 23 -12.63 -4.40 3.62
N ARG A 24 -13.08 -4.81 4.80
CA ARG A 24 -13.97 -5.97 4.98
C ARG A 24 -15.20 -5.87 4.09
N SER A 25 -15.91 -4.75 4.14
CA SER A 25 -17.10 -4.51 3.33
C SER A 25 -16.80 -4.55 1.83
N ARG A 26 -15.59 -4.16 1.41
CA ARG A 26 -15.17 -4.19 0.01
C ARG A 26 -14.81 -5.61 -0.44
N LEU A 27 -14.10 -6.36 0.40
CA LEU A 27 -13.68 -7.73 0.14
C LEU A 27 -14.81 -8.75 0.28
N SER A 28 -15.96 -8.38 0.85
CA SER A 28 -17.15 -9.24 0.90
C SER A 28 -18.01 -9.21 -0.38
N LYS A 29 -17.50 -8.62 -1.47
CA LYS A 29 -18.23 -8.52 -2.74
C LYS A 29 -17.75 -9.59 -3.73
N ASP A 30 -18.65 -10.12 -4.54
CA ASP A 30 -18.36 -11.25 -5.44
C ASP A 30 -17.27 -10.96 -6.49
N ASP A 31 -17.01 -9.67 -6.79
CA ASP A 31 -16.01 -9.25 -7.77
C ASP A 31 -14.56 -9.41 -7.29
N VAL A 32 -14.33 -9.73 -6.01
CA VAL A 32 -12.99 -10.00 -5.47
C VAL A 32 -12.64 -11.49 -5.40
N ASN A 33 -13.54 -12.37 -5.86
CA ASN A 33 -13.32 -13.82 -5.82
C ASN A 33 -12.14 -14.27 -6.69
N GLN A 34 -11.75 -13.48 -7.69
CA GLN A 34 -10.57 -13.73 -8.52
C GLN A 34 -9.27 -13.12 -7.95
N GLY A 35 -9.35 -12.47 -6.79
CA GLY A 35 -8.24 -11.78 -6.14
C GLY A 35 -8.51 -10.28 -5.99
N PHE A 36 -7.61 -9.62 -5.26
CA PHE A 36 -7.64 -8.18 -5.03
C PHE A 36 -6.23 -7.62 -4.93
N MET A 37 -6.11 -6.31 -5.12
CA MET A 37 -4.89 -5.56 -4.88
C MET A 37 -5.22 -4.42 -3.92
N LEU A 38 -4.47 -4.33 -2.82
CA LEU A 38 -4.56 -3.22 -1.88
C LEU A 38 -3.50 -2.19 -2.26
N ASP A 39 -3.95 -1.00 -2.63
CA ASP A 39 -3.06 0.14 -2.93
C ASP A 39 -3.15 1.17 -1.78
N GLY A 40 -2.01 1.47 -1.19
CA GLY A 40 -1.88 2.47 -0.11
C GLY A 40 -2.36 2.03 1.27
N PHE A 41 -2.64 0.74 1.48
CA PHE A 41 -2.92 0.12 2.78
C PHE A 41 -2.32 -1.30 2.84
N PRO A 42 -1.73 -1.72 3.97
CA PRO A 42 -1.54 -0.99 5.23
C PRO A 42 -0.36 -0.01 5.18
N ARG A 43 -0.35 0.98 6.08
CA ARG A 43 0.73 1.98 6.23
C ARG A 43 1.44 1.92 7.58
N THR A 44 0.85 1.25 8.56
CA THR A 44 1.37 1.12 9.92
C THR A 44 1.33 -0.35 10.35
N LEU A 45 2.14 -0.71 11.35
CA LEU A 45 2.16 -2.08 11.88
C LEU A 45 0.79 -2.53 12.45
N PRO A 46 0.06 -1.72 13.25
CA PRO A 46 -1.28 -2.07 13.69
C PRO A 46 -2.26 -2.35 12.54
N GLN A 47 -2.18 -1.58 11.45
CA GLN A 47 -3.00 -1.82 10.25
C GLN A 47 -2.65 -3.15 9.59
N ALA A 48 -1.37 -3.49 9.49
CA ALA A 48 -0.91 -4.76 8.92
C ALA A 48 -1.42 -5.96 9.75
N GLU A 49 -1.26 -5.91 11.07
CA GLU A 49 -1.78 -6.95 11.97
C GLU A 49 -3.31 -7.08 11.91
N GLY A 50 -4.01 -5.94 11.81
CA GLY A 50 -5.46 -5.91 11.65
C GLY A 50 -5.92 -6.52 10.33
N LEU A 51 -5.21 -6.21 9.24
CA LEU A 51 -5.46 -6.79 7.92
C LEU A 51 -5.26 -8.30 7.93
N ASP A 52 -4.18 -8.78 8.54
CA ASP A 52 -3.90 -10.21 8.61
C ASP A 52 -5.00 -10.97 9.35
N LYS A 53 -5.46 -10.43 10.50
CA LYS A 53 -6.58 -11.03 11.25
C LYS A 53 -7.87 -11.05 10.43
N LEU A 54 -8.15 -9.96 9.71
CA LEU A 54 -9.31 -9.87 8.83
C LEU A 54 -9.27 -10.96 7.75
N LEU A 55 -8.16 -11.05 7.02
CA LEU A 55 -7.96 -11.95 5.90
C LEU A 55 -7.99 -13.43 6.31
N VAL A 56 -7.38 -13.77 7.46
CA VAL A 56 -7.48 -15.12 8.04
C VAL A 56 -8.93 -15.47 8.38
N GLY A 57 -9.71 -14.54 8.93
CA GLY A 57 -11.12 -14.76 9.23
C GLY A 57 -12.02 -14.91 7.99
N MET A 58 -11.50 -14.53 6.81
CA MET A 58 -12.18 -14.66 5.52
C MET A 58 -11.69 -15.87 4.69
N ASP A 59 -10.77 -16.67 5.23
CA ASP A 59 -10.10 -17.77 4.52
C ASP A 59 -9.41 -17.32 3.22
N GLN A 60 -8.90 -16.08 3.20
CA GLN A 60 -8.24 -15.45 2.07
C GLN A 60 -6.94 -14.75 2.52
N PRO A 61 -5.89 -15.50 2.87
CA PRO A 61 -4.61 -14.91 3.32
C PRO A 61 -3.94 -14.08 2.22
N LEU A 62 -3.07 -13.15 2.64
CA LEU A 62 -2.33 -12.31 1.71
C LEU A 62 -1.17 -13.08 1.06
N ASP A 63 -1.25 -13.30 -0.25
CA ASP A 63 -0.25 -14.07 -1.00
C ASP A 63 1.09 -13.35 -1.11
N ILE A 64 1.07 -12.07 -1.51
CA ILE A 64 2.27 -11.31 -1.86
C ILE A 64 2.13 -9.85 -1.43
N VAL A 65 3.22 -9.30 -0.89
CA VAL A 65 3.41 -7.87 -0.71
C VAL A 65 4.51 -7.41 -1.66
N LEU A 66 4.15 -6.52 -2.58
CA LEU A 66 5.11 -5.92 -3.51
C LEU A 66 5.74 -4.67 -2.89
N PHE A 67 7.07 -4.68 -2.78
CA PHE A 67 7.84 -3.50 -2.41
C PHE A 67 8.55 -2.94 -3.64
N LEU A 68 8.20 -1.70 -4.01
CA LEU A 68 8.86 -0.98 -5.10
C LEU A 68 10.05 -0.21 -4.54
N ASP A 69 11.24 -0.76 -4.74
CA ASP A 69 12.50 -0.19 -4.27
C ASP A 69 12.97 0.91 -5.23
N VAL A 70 12.96 2.15 -4.76
CA VAL A 70 13.31 3.34 -5.54
C VAL A 70 14.22 4.22 -4.69
N ASP A 71 15.33 4.64 -5.27
CA ASP A 71 16.25 5.54 -4.60
C ASP A 71 15.59 6.88 -4.27
N TYR A 72 15.93 7.43 -3.09
CA TYR A 72 15.37 8.69 -2.59
C TYR A 72 15.42 9.84 -3.62
N GLY A 73 16.53 9.95 -4.36
CA GLY A 73 16.71 10.98 -5.39
C GLY A 73 15.68 10.86 -6.52
N GLU A 74 15.39 9.64 -6.96
CA GLU A 74 14.41 9.38 -8.02
C GLU A 74 12.98 9.55 -7.51
N ILE A 75 12.69 9.17 -6.26
CA ILE A 75 11.39 9.46 -5.62
C ILE A 75 11.13 10.97 -5.61
N MET A 76 12.12 11.75 -5.17
CA MET A 76 11.99 13.21 -5.11
C MET A 76 11.74 13.82 -6.48
N GLN A 77 12.52 13.42 -7.50
CA GLN A 77 12.33 13.89 -8.87
C GLN A 77 10.94 13.55 -9.41
N ARG A 78 10.47 12.31 -9.20
CA ARG A 78 9.14 11.86 -9.67
C ARG A 78 8.00 12.59 -8.96
N LEU A 79 8.12 12.87 -7.66
CA LEU A 79 7.08 13.58 -6.91
C LEU A 79 7.02 15.05 -7.32
N LEU A 80 8.15 15.73 -7.49
CA LEU A 80 8.20 17.11 -7.98
C LEU A 80 7.64 17.24 -9.41
N ALA A 81 7.87 16.24 -10.28
CA ALA A 81 7.38 16.24 -11.66
C ALA A 81 5.85 16.07 -11.78
N ARG A 82 5.15 15.56 -10.76
CA ARG A 82 3.70 15.29 -10.80
C ARG A 82 2.84 16.56 -10.82
N LYS A 83 3.43 17.75 -10.61
CA LYS A 83 2.78 19.08 -10.66
C LYS A 83 1.43 19.14 -9.92
N ARG A 84 1.26 18.43 -8.81
CA ARG A 84 0.10 18.65 -7.94
C ARG A 84 0.29 19.95 -7.18
N ALA A 85 -0.82 20.67 -6.95
CA ALA A 85 -0.79 21.97 -6.28
C ALA A 85 -0.24 21.92 -4.84
N ASP A 86 -0.21 20.75 -4.21
CA ASP A 86 0.28 20.48 -2.85
C ASP A 86 1.70 19.88 -2.79
N ASP A 87 2.31 19.52 -3.93
CA ASP A 87 3.65 18.93 -3.99
C ASP A 87 4.72 20.03 -4.05
N ASN A 88 5.08 20.57 -2.88
CA ASN A 88 6.32 21.31 -2.68
C ASN A 88 7.36 20.44 -1.95
N GLU A 89 8.63 20.84 -2.03
CA GLU A 89 9.74 20.05 -1.47
C GLU A 89 9.55 19.73 0.02
N ASP A 90 9.06 20.69 0.81
CA ASP A 90 8.82 20.51 2.24
C ASP A 90 7.73 19.47 2.52
N THR A 91 6.63 19.50 1.76
CA THR A 91 5.55 18.50 1.86
C THR A 91 6.05 17.12 1.48
N ILE A 92 6.85 17.01 0.41
CA ILE A 92 7.42 15.73 -0.02
C ILE A 92 8.36 15.17 1.05
N ARG A 93 9.25 16.00 1.62
CA ARG A 93 10.14 15.59 2.71
C ARG A 93 9.37 15.10 3.93
N LYS A 94 8.31 15.79 4.34
CA LYS A 94 7.43 15.35 5.44
C LYS A 94 6.77 14.01 5.15
N ARG A 95 6.26 13.80 3.92
CA ARG A 95 5.67 12.51 3.52
C ARG A 95 6.68 11.37 3.58
N LEU A 96 7.92 11.62 3.15
CA LEU A 96 9.00 10.63 3.23
C LEU A 96 9.39 10.33 4.68
N GLN A 97 9.44 11.34 5.56
CA GLN A 97 9.69 11.12 6.99
C GLN A 97 8.61 10.24 7.63
N VAL A 98 7.34 10.47 7.31
CA VAL A 98 6.24 9.62 7.80
C VAL A 98 6.37 8.19 7.25
N TYR A 99 6.71 8.04 5.97
CA TYR A 99 6.97 6.74 5.38
C TYR A 99 8.08 5.98 6.13
N GLU A 100 9.21 6.62 6.39
CA GLU A 100 10.33 6.00 7.13
C GLU A 100 9.94 5.61 8.56
N ALA A 101 9.16 6.46 9.24
CA ALA A 101 8.77 6.21 10.63
C ALA A 101 7.69 5.13 10.78
N GLU A 102 6.71 5.09 9.87
CA GLU A 102 5.50 4.29 10.05
C GLU A 102 5.39 3.11 9.08
N THR A 103 5.84 3.29 7.83
CA THR A 103 5.64 2.32 6.74
C THR A 103 6.87 1.47 6.46
N ALA A 104 8.08 2.01 6.54
CA ALA A 104 9.31 1.23 6.33
C ALA A 104 9.44 -0.01 7.26
N PRO A 105 9.00 0.03 8.54
CA PRO A 105 9.00 -1.16 9.39
C PRO A 105 8.14 -2.33 8.87
N LEU A 106 7.16 -2.06 7.99
CA LEU A 106 6.34 -3.11 7.38
C LEU A 106 7.14 -3.98 6.42
N ILE A 107 8.26 -3.47 5.88
CA ILE A 107 9.17 -4.25 5.03
C ILE A 107 9.70 -5.44 5.82
N ASP A 108 10.24 -5.20 7.02
CA ASP A 108 10.77 -6.27 7.87
C ASP A 108 9.66 -7.21 8.35
N TYR A 109 8.48 -6.67 8.66
CA TYR A 109 7.30 -7.46 9.03
C TYR A 109 6.91 -8.47 7.94
N TYR A 110 6.74 -8.02 6.70
CA TYR A 110 6.35 -8.90 5.59
C TYR A 110 7.51 -9.77 5.08
N LYS A 111 8.75 -9.32 5.25
CA LYS A 111 9.94 -10.14 5.00
C LYS A 111 10.00 -11.32 5.97
N ALA A 112 9.76 -11.10 7.25
CA ALA A 112 9.71 -12.16 8.26
C ALA A 112 8.59 -13.18 8.00
N LYS A 113 7.50 -12.75 7.37
CA LYS A 113 6.40 -13.62 6.92
C LYS A 113 6.68 -14.39 5.63
N GLY A 114 7.73 -14.04 4.88
CA GLY A 114 8.10 -14.71 3.62
C GLY A 114 7.25 -14.33 2.39
N ASN A 115 6.30 -13.40 2.54
CA ASN A 115 5.43 -12.96 1.44
C ASN A 115 5.86 -11.62 0.79
N LEU A 116 6.92 -10.97 1.29
CA LEU A 116 7.49 -9.79 0.63
C LEU A 116 8.20 -10.17 -0.69
N ARG A 117 7.96 -9.38 -1.75
CA ARG A 117 8.68 -9.41 -3.02
C ARG A 117 9.16 -8.00 -3.35
N SER A 118 10.48 -7.82 -3.39
CA SER A 118 11.08 -6.54 -3.78
C SER A 118 11.26 -6.47 -5.30
N VAL A 119 10.92 -5.33 -5.88
CA VAL A 119 11.08 -5.01 -7.29
C VAL A 119 11.71 -3.64 -7.40
N GLN A 120 12.77 -3.50 -8.18
CA GLN A 120 13.32 -2.20 -8.50
C GLN A 120 12.25 -1.36 -9.21
N GLY A 121 11.92 -0.18 -8.69
CA GLY A 121 10.88 0.71 -9.23
C GLY A 121 11.41 1.81 -10.15
N THR A 122 12.68 1.75 -10.56
CA THR A 122 13.34 2.68 -11.48
C THR A 122 13.20 2.22 -12.94
N GLY A 123 13.25 3.13 -13.92
CA GLY A 123 13.07 2.81 -15.35
C GLY A 123 11.66 3.10 -15.89
N THR A 124 11.36 2.58 -17.08
CA THR A 124 10.08 2.78 -17.77
C THR A 124 8.96 1.94 -17.15
N VAL A 125 7.70 2.34 -17.40
CA VAL A 125 6.51 1.61 -16.91
C VAL A 125 6.52 0.16 -17.40
N ASP A 126 6.89 -0.08 -18.65
CA ASP A 126 6.91 -1.44 -19.23
C ASP A 126 7.96 -2.32 -18.56
N GLU A 127 9.16 -1.78 -18.31
CA GLU A 127 10.22 -2.52 -17.62
C GLU A 127 9.86 -2.85 -16.16
N ILE A 128 9.19 -1.91 -15.47
CA ILE A 128 8.73 -2.13 -14.09
C ILE A 128 7.60 -3.16 -14.08
N THR A 129 6.66 -3.06 -15.03
CA THR A 129 5.55 -4.00 -15.19
C THR A 129 6.06 -5.43 -15.44
N ALA A 130 7.04 -5.59 -16.33
CA ALA A 130 7.67 -6.88 -16.59
C ALA A 130 8.34 -7.47 -15.33
N ARG A 131 9.02 -6.63 -14.53
CA ARG A 131 9.61 -7.05 -13.25
C ARG A 131 8.56 -7.49 -12.23
N ILE A 132 7.43 -6.77 -12.15
CA ILE A 132 6.31 -7.12 -11.28
C ILE A 132 5.73 -8.49 -11.68
N PHE A 133 5.40 -8.69 -12.96
CA PHE A 133 4.86 -9.98 -13.42
C PHE A 133 5.83 -11.14 -13.15
N LYS A 134 7.13 -10.91 -13.34
CA LYS A 134 8.17 -11.91 -13.05
C LYS A 134 8.16 -12.34 -11.58
N VAL A 135 7.98 -11.43 -10.62
CA VAL A 135 7.94 -11.78 -9.19
C VAL A 135 6.60 -12.35 -8.74
N LEU A 136 5.51 -12.04 -9.45
CA LEU A 136 4.18 -12.60 -9.23
C LEU A 136 4.03 -14.02 -9.81
N GLY A 137 5.01 -14.52 -10.56
CA GLY A 137 4.94 -15.83 -11.22
C GLY A 137 4.15 -15.82 -12.54
N GLY A 138 3.84 -14.64 -13.08
CA GLY A 138 3.29 -14.50 -14.42
C GLY A 138 4.37 -14.80 -15.46
N THR A 139 4.30 -15.98 -16.08
CA THR A 139 5.03 -16.25 -17.33
C THR A 139 4.53 -15.30 -18.41
N SER A 140 5.45 -14.55 -19.01
CA SER A 140 5.24 -13.79 -20.25
C SER A 140 4.67 -14.65 -21.37
#